data_AF-A0ABD3CY31-F1
#
_entry.id   AF-A0ABD3CY31-F1
#
_cell.length_a   1.000
_cell.length_b   1.000
_cell.length_c   1.000
_cell.angle_alpha   90.00
_cell.angle_beta   90.00
_cell.angle_gamma   90.00
#
_symmetry.space_group_name_H-M   'P 1'
#
loop_
_entity.id
_entity.type
_entity.pdbx_description
1 polymer ?
#
loop_
_entity_poly.entity_id
_entity_poly.type
_entity_poly.pdbx_seq_one_letter_code
_entity_poly.pdbx_strand_id
1 'polypeptide(L)'
;MNMGIRSFKLIYSWTPNTIVFPLSLVVFPLSLVVVFQSESLVELHLQRCDLKILESTDNIMLKNLQTLRLNDVYITDEIFEKIISSCPLIENLDLLMCYGLKSIKLHKHHNIKDFRCLVLDDQTIIEIENTHTLESVRLNCREWFLRRKNMQFPHLKSLNLYRLQLPGDIFDNFSSFFPCLSELILHFCDGLKEFHLLSSSIKRLTIKTDLTDTDRIKAFIDTPNILYFEYSGSDFLPSIKFTTTSNEWASHISVYYKLKHSDSDAMSWFLQLNNMLKALSQSHITLKLHINDSYGSFYKPVVVEHLKLSGCFSSSSDPAIVNCFDPAIVNCFLRICRPRYIPMDMYGDVRAKCNLAEYISKLIPDETGCFWLQDLEEVRTEVWNKKANEWSCIKGTILHALRSKQQICFRLTWKEQLSKFT
;
A
#
# COMPACT_ATOMS: atom_id res chain seq x y z
N MET A 1 -42.89 8.79 13.64
CA MET A 1 -42.31 8.51 14.97
C MET A 1 -40.89 9.04 14.96
N ASN A 2 -40.58 10.04 15.79
CA ASN A 2 -39.24 10.61 15.89
C ASN A 2 -38.42 9.73 16.85
N MET A 3 -37.65 8.77 16.33
CA MET A 3 -36.97 7.79 17.18
C MET A 3 -35.81 8.37 18.00
N GLY A 4 -35.38 9.62 17.77
CA GLY A 4 -34.26 10.23 18.52
C GLY A 4 -32.90 9.54 18.32
N ILE A 5 -32.85 8.52 17.46
CA ILE A 5 -31.65 7.74 17.17
C ILE A 5 -30.78 8.56 16.21
N ARG A 6 -29.58 8.94 16.68
CA ARG A 6 -28.61 9.71 15.88
C ARG A 6 -27.64 8.83 15.09
N SER A 7 -27.33 7.64 15.56
CA SER A 7 -26.45 6.69 14.86
C SER A 7 -27.10 5.31 14.88
N PHE A 8 -27.20 4.70 13.70
CA PHE A 8 -27.78 3.37 13.52
C PHE A 8 -26.81 2.47 12.76
N LYS A 9 -26.51 1.31 13.34
CA LYS A 9 -25.65 0.30 12.74
C LYS A 9 -26.36 -1.04 12.73
N LEU A 10 -26.49 -1.62 11.54
CA LEU A 10 -27.05 -2.96 11.33
C LEU A 10 -26.04 -3.82 10.60
N ILE A 11 -25.70 -4.97 11.19
CA ILE A 11 -24.81 -5.96 10.59
C ILE A 11 -25.53 -7.30 10.58
N TYR A 12 -25.76 -7.88 9.41
CA TYR A 12 -26.21 -9.27 9.32
C TYR A 12 -25.01 -10.22 9.24
N SER A 13 -25.12 -11.37 9.89
CA SER A 13 -24.14 -12.46 9.76
C SER A 13 -24.55 -13.39 8.63
N TRP A 14 -23.72 -13.52 7.59
CA TRP A 14 -23.82 -14.60 6.59
C TRP A 14 -22.72 -15.63 6.83
N THR A 15 -23.03 -16.92 6.67
CA THR A 15 -22.04 -18.00 6.59
C THR A 15 -21.55 -18.20 5.16
N PRO A 16 -20.26 -18.44 4.88
CA PRO A 16 -19.63 -18.11 3.60
C PRO A 16 -19.77 -19.14 2.45
N ASN A 17 -20.54 -20.20 2.60
CA ASN A 17 -20.40 -21.40 1.74
C ASN A 17 -21.47 -21.60 0.65
N THR A 18 -22.12 -20.55 0.17
CA THR A 18 -23.01 -20.69 -1.00
C THR A 18 -22.84 -19.52 -1.95
N ILE A 19 -22.21 -19.76 -3.10
CA ILE A 19 -22.27 -18.94 -4.33
C ILE A 19 -23.67 -19.12 -4.97
N VAL A 20 -24.70 -19.14 -4.13
CA VAL A 20 -26.10 -19.18 -4.51
C VAL A 20 -26.72 -18.12 -3.63
N PHE A 21 -27.18 -17.02 -4.23
CA PHE A 21 -28.11 -16.11 -3.57
C PHE A 21 -29.27 -16.96 -3.03
N PRO A 22 -29.38 -17.24 -1.72
CA PRO A 22 -30.59 -17.89 -1.26
C PRO A 22 -31.65 -16.78 -1.26
N LEU A 23 -32.55 -16.87 -2.22
CA LEU A 23 -33.80 -16.10 -2.37
C LEU A 23 -34.77 -16.26 -1.17
N SER A 24 -34.28 -16.59 0.02
CA SER A 24 -35.08 -16.86 1.21
C SER A 24 -34.59 -16.04 2.40
N LEU A 25 -35.20 -14.85 2.52
CA LEU A 25 -35.76 -14.28 3.75
C LEU A 25 -34.91 -14.40 5.04
N VAL A 26 -34.29 -13.28 5.43
CA VAL A 26 -34.26 -12.89 6.83
C VAL A 26 -35.22 -11.71 7.00
N VAL A 27 -36.38 -12.04 7.55
CA VAL A 27 -37.50 -11.15 7.86
C VAL A 27 -37.10 -10.19 8.96
N PHE A 28 -36.93 -8.90 8.64
CA PHE A 28 -37.56 -7.78 9.35
C PHE A 28 -37.77 -6.61 8.38
N PRO A 29 -38.68 -6.76 7.40
CA PRO A 29 -38.88 -5.76 6.36
C PRO A 29 -39.33 -4.39 6.90
N LEU A 30 -40.13 -4.37 7.97
CA LEU A 30 -40.72 -3.14 8.49
C LEU A 30 -39.75 -2.29 9.32
N SER A 31 -38.75 -2.89 9.98
CA SER A 31 -37.84 -2.11 10.86
C SER A 31 -36.86 -1.26 10.07
N LEU A 32 -36.44 -1.71 8.89
CA LEU A 32 -35.47 -0.97 8.08
C LEU A 32 -36.12 0.25 7.39
N VAL A 33 -37.33 0.09 6.84
CA VAL A 33 -38.08 1.21 6.23
C VAL A 33 -38.25 2.37 7.22
N VAL A 34 -38.55 2.06 8.49
CA VAL A 34 -38.69 3.06 9.55
C VAL A 34 -37.38 3.81 9.83
N VAL A 35 -36.22 3.15 9.69
CA VAL A 35 -34.91 3.82 9.82
C VAL A 35 -34.71 4.85 8.70
N PHE A 36 -35.06 4.50 7.46
CA PHE A 36 -34.98 5.41 6.30
C PHE A 36 -35.99 6.58 6.36
N GLN A 37 -37.02 6.47 7.21
CA GLN A 37 -37.99 7.53 7.52
C GLN A 37 -37.58 8.42 8.71
N SER A 38 -36.42 8.15 9.34
CA SER A 38 -35.95 8.90 10.50
C SER A 38 -35.28 10.21 10.09
N GLU A 39 -35.87 11.34 10.48
CA GLU A 39 -35.24 12.65 10.32
C GLU A 39 -34.10 12.89 11.32
N SER A 40 -34.08 12.18 12.45
CA SER A 40 -33.08 12.38 13.51
C SER A 40 -31.72 11.73 13.25
N LEU A 41 -31.63 10.90 12.22
CA LEU A 41 -30.45 10.08 11.94
C LEU A 41 -29.32 10.93 11.36
N VAL A 42 -28.13 10.80 11.95
CA VAL A 42 -26.89 11.47 11.54
C VAL A 42 -25.93 10.48 10.91
N GLU A 43 -25.90 9.24 11.38
CA GLU A 43 -25.05 8.17 10.86
C GLU A 43 -25.85 6.89 10.59
N LEU A 44 -25.65 6.31 9.41
CA LEU A 44 -26.24 5.05 9.00
C LEU A 44 -25.15 4.11 8.51
N HIS A 45 -25.03 2.94 9.13
CA HIS A 45 -24.14 1.88 8.69
C HIS A 45 -24.91 0.58 8.49
N LEU A 46 -24.97 0.12 7.25
CA LEU A 46 -25.59 -1.14 6.88
C LEU A 46 -24.53 -2.09 6.34
N GLN A 47 -24.49 -3.30 6.87
CA GLN A 47 -23.61 -4.35 6.40
C GLN A 47 -24.40 -5.61 6.08
N ARG A 48 -24.14 -6.24 4.93
CA ARG A 48 -24.77 -7.51 4.53
C ARG A 48 -26.29 -7.43 4.40
N CYS A 49 -26.78 -6.33 3.82
CA CYS A 49 -28.21 -6.03 3.66
C CYS A 49 -28.63 -6.08 2.19
N ASP A 50 -29.91 -6.38 1.93
CA ASP A 50 -30.55 -6.17 0.63
C ASP A 50 -31.53 -5.00 0.73
N LEU A 51 -31.24 -3.93 -0.02
CA LEU A 51 -32.04 -2.70 -0.02
C LEU A 51 -33.17 -2.70 -1.06
N LYS A 52 -33.40 -3.79 -1.81
CA LYS A 52 -34.58 -3.94 -2.67
C LYS A 52 -35.90 -3.69 -1.95
N ILE A 53 -35.92 -3.89 -0.63
CA ILE A 53 -37.09 -3.55 0.18
C ILE A 53 -37.55 -2.09 0.03
N LEU A 54 -36.63 -1.18 -0.31
CA LEU A 54 -36.93 0.23 -0.52
C LEU A 54 -37.51 0.53 -1.92
N GLU A 55 -37.60 -0.44 -2.84
CA GLU A 55 -38.17 -0.22 -4.19
C GLU A 55 -39.57 0.38 -4.13
N SER A 56 -40.41 -0.15 -3.22
CA SER A 56 -41.79 0.30 -2.99
C SER A 56 -41.92 1.45 -1.98
N THR A 57 -40.80 1.96 -1.46
CA THR A 57 -40.80 3.07 -0.49
C THR A 57 -40.52 4.39 -1.20
N ASP A 58 -41.46 5.33 -1.07
CA ASP A 58 -41.33 6.68 -1.64
C ASP A 58 -40.99 7.74 -0.58
N ASN A 59 -41.11 7.43 0.71
CA ASN A 59 -40.87 8.36 1.82
C ASN A 59 -39.53 8.08 2.51
N ILE A 60 -38.41 8.50 1.90
CA ILE A 60 -37.10 8.54 2.59
C ILE A 60 -36.90 9.96 3.15
N MET A 61 -36.52 10.07 4.43
CA MET A 61 -36.49 11.36 5.15
C MET A 61 -35.18 11.62 5.90
N LEU A 62 -34.06 11.14 5.36
CA LEU A 62 -32.71 11.19 5.95
C LEU A 62 -32.08 12.61 5.96
N LYS A 63 -32.85 13.63 6.35
CA LYS A 63 -32.51 15.05 6.24
C LYS A 63 -31.25 15.48 6.99
N ASN A 64 -30.97 14.84 8.13
CA ASN A 64 -29.83 15.15 8.98
C ASN A 64 -28.65 14.18 8.81
N LEU A 65 -28.72 13.26 7.85
CA LEU A 65 -27.70 12.25 7.67
C LEU A 65 -26.42 12.88 7.14
N GLN A 66 -25.34 12.72 7.91
CA GLN A 66 -23.99 13.20 7.58
C GLN A 66 -23.09 12.06 7.13
N THR A 67 -23.34 10.83 7.59
CA THR A 67 -22.52 9.66 7.25
C THR A 67 -23.37 8.48 6.80
N LEU A 68 -23.09 7.98 5.60
CA LEU A 68 -23.69 6.75 5.06
C LEU A 68 -22.57 5.74 4.78
N ARG A 69 -22.64 4.56 5.40
CA ARG A 69 -21.72 3.44 5.16
C ARG A 69 -22.51 2.21 4.75
N LEU A 70 -22.25 1.72 3.54
CA LEU A 70 -22.81 0.49 3.01
C LEU A 70 -21.67 -0.49 2.76
N ASN A 71 -21.77 -1.70 3.30
CA ASN A 71 -20.75 -2.72 3.15
C ASN A 71 -21.37 -4.08 2.81
N ASP A 72 -21.02 -4.67 1.68
CA ASP A 72 -21.55 -5.98 1.26
C ASP A 72 -23.10 -5.88 1.13
N VAL A 73 -23.58 -4.84 0.43
CA VAL A 73 -25.01 -4.48 0.35
C VAL A 73 -25.49 -4.60 -1.09
N TYR A 74 -26.67 -5.18 -1.31
CA TYR A 74 -27.34 -5.11 -2.61
C TYR A 74 -28.21 -3.84 -2.69
N ILE A 75 -27.99 -3.02 -3.71
CA ILE A 75 -28.69 -1.75 -3.93
C ILE A 75 -28.69 -1.41 -5.42
N THR A 76 -29.85 -1.01 -5.96
CA THR A 76 -29.97 -0.57 -7.37
C THR A 76 -29.71 0.93 -7.49
N ASP A 77 -29.41 1.39 -8.71
CA ASP A 77 -29.19 2.80 -9.02
C ASP A 77 -30.39 3.66 -8.58
N GLU A 78 -31.63 3.19 -8.82
CA GLU A 78 -32.84 3.95 -8.47
C GLU A 78 -32.98 4.13 -6.95
N ILE A 79 -32.68 3.10 -6.17
CA ILE A 79 -32.76 3.14 -4.71
C ILE A 79 -31.65 4.04 -4.16
N PHE A 80 -30.45 3.96 -4.72
CA PHE A 80 -29.34 4.80 -4.33
C PHE A 80 -29.63 6.28 -4.57
N GLU A 81 -30.14 6.65 -5.74
CA GLU A 81 -30.56 8.02 -6.05
C GLU A 81 -31.67 8.52 -5.10
N LYS A 82 -32.66 7.66 -4.78
CA LYS A 82 -33.69 7.97 -3.76
C LYS A 82 -33.06 8.26 -2.38
N ILE A 83 -32.07 7.49 -1.95
CA ILE A 83 -31.39 7.68 -0.66
C ILE A 83 -30.57 8.97 -0.67
N ILE A 84 -29.70 9.14 -1.68
CA ILE A 84 -28.76 10.27 -1.74
C ILE A 84 -29.50 11.60 -1.88
N SER A 85 -30.54 11.67 -2.72
CA SER A 85 -31.39 12.88 -2.84
C SER A 85 -32.09 13.27 -1.53
N SER A 86 -32.30 12.31 -0.63
CA SER A 86 -32.91 12.53 0.69
C SER A 86 -31.91 12.96 1.78
N CYS A 87 -30.61 13.03 1.47
CA CYS A 87 -29.52 13.35 2.41
C CYS A 87 -28.79 14.66 2.02
N PRO A 88 -29.37 15.84 2.23
CA PRO A 88 -28.77 17.12 1.83
C PRO A 88 -27.50 17.49 2.64
N LEU A 89 -27.36 16.95 3.86
CA LEU A 89 -26.23 17.23 4.76
C LEU A 89 -25.13 16.15 4.72
N ILE A 90 -25.15 15.27 3.72
CA ILE A 90 -24.18 14.17 3.62
C ILE A 90 -22.77 14.72 3.44
N GLU A 91 -21.87 14.29 4.33
CA GLU A 91 -20.44 14.64 4.31
C GLU A 91 -19.57 13.41 4.01
N ASN A 92 -19.95 12.23 4.51
CA ASN A 92 -19.15 11.01 4.41
C ASN A 92 -19.96 9.90 3.73
N LEU A 93 -19.47 9.41 2.59
CA LEU A 93 -20.09 8.33 1.83
C LEU A 93 -19.09 7.19 1.63
N ASP A 94 -19.38 6.03 2.23
CA ASP A 94 -18.55 4.82 2.16
C ASP A 94 -19.35 3.67 1.55
N LEU A 95 -18.95 3.24 0.36
CA LEU A 95 -19.58 2.17 -0.42
C LEU A 95 -18.56 1.05 -0.64
N LEU A 96 -18.71 -0.05 0.09
CA LEU A 96 -17.80 -1.20 0.03
C LEU A 96 -18.59 -2.41 -0.46
N MET A 97 -18.16 -3.06 -1.54
CA MET A 97 -18.82 -4.26 -2.06
C MET A 97 -20.35 -4.05 -2.26
N CYS A 98 -20.75 -2.93 -2.87
CA CYS A 98 -22.17 -2.65 -3.11
C CYS A 98 -22.61 -3.25 -4.45
N TYR A 99 -23.40 -4.31 -4.41
CA TYR A 99 -23.85 -5.01 -5.62
C TYR A 99 -25.07 -4.33 -6.24
N GLY A 100 -25.15 -4.31 -7.57
CA GLY A 100 -26.31 -3.76 -8.30
C GLY A 100 -26.16 -2.30 -8.73
N LEU A 101 -25.20 -1.57 -8.17
CA LEU A 101 -24.86 -0.22 -8.62
C LEU A 101 -24.10 -0.27 -9.94
N LYS A 102 -24.59 0.45 -10.94
CA LYS A 102 -23.96 0.64 -12.25
C LYS A 102 -23.63 2.11 -12.50
N SER A 103 -24.34 3.05 -11.89
CA SER A 103 -24.07 4.47 -12.00
C SER A 103 -24.18 5.16 -10.66
N ILE A 104 -23.12 5.88 -10.27
CA ILE A 104 -23.09 6.71 -9.07
C ILE A 104 -22.87 8.16 -9.52
N LYS A 105 -23.86 9.02 -9.25
CA LYS A 105 -23.79 10.44 -9.56
C LYS A 105 -23.81 11.24 -8.27
N LEU A 106 -22.75 12.00 -8.02
CA LEU A 106 -22.66 12.89 -6.87
C LEU A 106 -22.84 14.34 -7.35
N HIS A 107 -24.04 14.86 -7.15
CA HIS A 107 -24.43 16.20 -7.60
C HIS A 107 -23.81 17.32 -6.75
N LYS A 108 -23.71 18.52 -7.33
CA LYS A 108 -23.15 19.73 -6.71
C LYS A 108 -23.77 20.15 -5.37
N HIS A 109 -25.00 19.73 -5.09
CA HIS A 109 -25.74 20.19 -3.92
C HIS A 109 -25.42 19.43 -2.62
N HIS A 110 -24.73 18.29 -2.71
CA HIS A 110 -24.25 17.58 -1.52
C HIS A 110 -23.00 18.27 -0.99
N ASN A 111 -22.67 18.14 0.29
CA ASN A 111 -21.43 18.71 0.88
C ASN A 111 -20.43 17.59 1.23
N ILE A 112 -20.23 16.65 0.29
CA ILE A 112 -19.40 15.47 0.52
C ILE A 112 -17.95 15.90 0.68
N LYS A 113 -17.36 15.52 1.81
CA LYS A 113 -15.95 15.73 2.15
C LYS A 113 -15.15 14.46 1.91
N ASP A 114 -15.68 13.32 2.35
CA ASP A 114 -15.02 12.02 2.22
C ASP A 114 -15.87 11.08 1.37
N PHE A 115 -15.31 10.65 0.23
CA PHE A 115 -15.94 9.67 -0.64
C PHE A 115 -15.05 8.43 -0.78
N ARG A 116 -15.61 7.28 -0.41
CA ARG A 116 -14.98 5.98 -0.56
C ARG A 116 -15.89 5.04 -1.32
N CYS A 117 -15.37 4.46 -2.39
CA CYS A 117 -16.07 3.44 -3.14
C CYS A 117 -15.10 2.34 -3.56
N LEU A 118 -15.22 1.16 -2.96
CA LEU A 118 -14.33 0.03 -3.19
C LEU A 118 -15.12 -1.21 -3.61
N VAL A 119 -14.75 -1.74 -4.78
CA VAL A 119 -15.30 -2.94 -5.42
C VAL A 119 -16.77 -2.78 -5.80
N LEU A 120 -16.94 -2.41 -7.05
CA LEU A 120 -18.17 -2.52 -7.84
C LEU A 120 -17.84 -3.31 -9.10
N ASP A 121 -18.85 -3.66 -9.90
CA ASP A 121 -18.65 -4.25 -11.22
C ASP A 121 -17.72 -3.36 -12.06
N ASP A 122 -16.87 -3.97 -12.90
CA ASP A 122 -15.88 -3.30 -13.75
C ASP A 122 -16.51 -2.25 -14.69
N GLN A 123 -17.83 -2.33 -14.88
CA GLN A 123 -18.64 -1.44 -15.72
C GLN A 123 -19.26 -0.25 -14.97
N THR A 124 -19.02 -0.12 -13.66
CA THR A 124 -19.67 0.93 -12.87
C THR A 124 -19.11 2.31 -13.23
N ILE A 125 -20.01 3.27 -13.43
CA ILE A 125 -19.70 4.64 -13.80
C ILE A 125 -19.83 5.54 -12.57
N ILE A 126 -18.77 6.28 -12.25
CA ILE A 126 -18.77 7.27 -11.16
C ILE A 126 -18.60 8.67 -11.76
N GLU A 127 -19.60 9.53 -11.57
CA GLU A 127 -19.60 10.93 -11.97
C GLU A 127 -19.68 11.81 -10.72
N ILE A 128 -18.63 12.59 -10.46
CA ILE A 128 -18.54 13.47 -9.29
C ILE A 128 -18.56 14.91 -9.79
N GLU A 129 -19.69 15.59 -9.58
CA GLU A 129 -19.87 17.00 -9.97
C GLU A 129 -19.56 17.96 -8.82
N ASN A 130 -19.70 17.51 -7.57
CA ASN A 130 -19.29 18.29 -6.40
C ASN A 130 -17.79 18.11 -6.12
N THR A 131 -16.97 18.96 -6.73
CA THR A 131 -15.51 18.89 -6.56
C THR A 131 -14.95 19.88 -5.52
N HIS A 132 -15.78 20.80 -5.01
CA HIS A 132 -15.31 21.89 -4.14
C HIS A 132 -15.32 21.57 -2.65
N THR A 133 -16.13 20.62 -2.16
CA THR A 133 -16.06 20.21 -0.74
C THR A 133 -15.21 18.98 -0.51
N LEU A 134 -14.88 18.22 -1.56
CA LEU A 134 -14.18 16.95 -1.43
C LEU A 134 -12.75 17.14 -0.91
N GLU A 135 -12.46 16.50 0.21
CA GLU A 135 -11.17 16.50 0.88
C GLU A 135 -10.46 15.14 0.75
N SER A 136 -11.20 14.04 0.70
CA SER A 136 -10.63 12.71 0.46
C SER A 136 -11.47 11.88 -0.51
N VAL A 137 -10.79 11.25 -1.46
CA VAL A 137 -11.39 10.32 -2.41
C VAL A 137 -10.62 9.00 -2.43
N ARG A 138 -11.34 7.90 -2.29
CA ARG A 138 -10.77 6.55 -2.36
C ARG A 138 -11.59 5.65 -3.27
N LEU A 139 -11.06 5.28 -4.44
CA LEU A 139 -11.82 4.61 -5.49
C LEU A 139 -11.12 3.39 -6.08
N ASN A 140 -11.93 2.40 -6.45
CA ASN A 140 -11.58 1.27 -7.31
C ASN A 140 -12.54 1.23 -8.50
N CYS A 141 -12.38 2.14 -9.46
CA CYS A 141 -13.28 2.28 -10.61
C CYS A 141 -12.49 2.64 -11.87
N ARG A 142 -12.33 1.67 -12.79
CA ARG A 142 -11.49 1.82 -13.99
C ARG A 142 -11.83 3.03 -14.86
N GLU A 143 -13.13 3.31 -15.02
CA GLU A 143 -13.62 4.31 -15.96
C GLU A 143 -13.62 5.75 -15.42
N TRP A 144 -13.21 5.99 -14.17
CA TRP A 144 -13.34 7.31 -13.54
C TRP A 144 -12.59 8.41 -14.34
N PHE A 145 -11.38 8.09 -14.83
CA PHE A 145 -10.59 9.03 -15.64
C PHE A 145 -10.96 9.08 -17.13
N LEU A 146 -11.89 8.26 -17.62
CA LEU A 146 -12.25 8.25 -19.04
C LEU A 146 -13.35 9.27 -19.37
N ARG A 147 -14.07 9.78 -18.36
CA ARG A 147 -15.18 10.74 -18.54
C ARG A 147 -14.89 12.13 -17.96
N ARG A 148 -13.68 12.66 -18.26
CA ARG A 148 -13.06 13.88 -17.69
C ARG A 148 -13.74 15.22 -18.01
N LYS A 149 -15.05 15.39 -17.82
CA LYS A 149 -15.60 16.75 -17.85
C LYS A 149 -15.24 17.46 -16.54
N ASN A 150 -14.24 18.35 -16.61
CA ASN A 150 -13.85 19.30 -15.57
C ASN A 150 -13.37 18.68 -14.24
N MET A 151 -12.29 17.89 -14.28
CA MET A 151 -11.63 17.35 -13.07
C MET A 151 -10.82 18.43 -12.34
N GLN A 152 -11.47 19.26 -11.53
CA GLN A 152 -10.77 20.19 -10.64
C GLN A 152 -11.27 19.99 -9.21
N PHE A 153 -10.41 19.44 -8.35
CA PHE A 153 -10.71 19.21 -6.94
C PHE A 153 -9.81 20.11 -6.07
N PRO A 154 -10.16 21.40 -5.94
CA PRO A 154 -9.28 22.41 -5.35
C PRO A 154 -8.95 22.14 -3.87
N HIS A 155 -9.81 21.43 -3.15
CA HIS A 155 -9.66 21.17 -1.72
C HIS A 155 -9.27 19.73 -1.37
N LEU A 156 -9.03 18.88 -2.39
CA LEU A 156 -8.68 17.48 -2.18
C LEU A 156 -7.30 17.36 -1.55
N LYS A 157 -7.23 16.72 -0.39
CA LYS A 157 -6.02 16.48 0.41
C LYS A 157 -5.51 15.05 0.27
N SER A 158 -6.40 14.08 0.02
CA SER A 158 -6.09 12.66 -0.06
C SER A 158 -6.75 12.01 -1.27
N LEU A 159 -5.95 11.36 -2.12
CA LEU A 159 -6.40 10.63 -3.31
C LEU A 159 -5.82 9.22 -3.27
N ASN A 160 -6.70 8.23 -3.19
CA ASN A 160 -6.32 6.83 -3.12
C ASN A 160 -7.01 6.02 -4.22
N LEU A 161 -6.20 5.49 -5.14
CA LEU A 161 -6.63 4.83 -6.36
C LEU A 161 -6.24 3.35 -6.29
N TYR A 162 -7.20 2.46 -6.51
CA TYR A 162 -7.00 1.01 -6.52
C TYR A 162 -7.39 0.42 -7.87
N ARG A 163 -6.48 -0.29 -8.55
CA ARG A 163 -6.79 -1.06 -9.77
C ARG A 163 -7.41 -0.23 -10.92
N LEU A 164 -6.99 1.04 -11.05
CA LEU A 164 -7.43 1.93 -12.13
C LEU A 164 -6.46 1.91 -13.31
N GLN A 165 -7.01 2.01 -14.52
CA GLN A 165 -6.26 2.37 -15.72
C GLN A 165 -6.06 3.89 -15.72
N LEU A 166 -4.85 4.35 -15.41
CA LEU A 166 -4.52 5.77 -15.47
C LEU A 166 -4.29 6.18 -16.93
N PRO A 167 -4.84 7.32 -17.36
CA PRO A 167 -4.48 7.87 -18.65
C PRO A 167 -3.07 8.45 -18.64
N GLY A 168 -2.35 8.36 -19.76
CA GLY A 168 -0.97 8.81 -19.85
C GLY A 168 -0.76 10.31 -19.54
N ASP A 169 -1.76 11.14 -19.81
CA ASP A 169 -1.73 12.59 -19.65
C ASP A 169 -2.26 13.09 -18.29
N ILE A 170 -2.64 12.19 -17.38
CA ILE A 170 -3.17 12.60 -16.06
C ILE A 170 -2.14 13.36 -15.23
N PHE A 171 -0.85 13.01 -15.42
CA PHE A 171 0.24 13.56 -14.64
C PHE A 171 0.70 14.94 -15.12
N ASP A 172 0.52 15.25 -16.41
CA ASP A 172 0.86 16.55 -17.00
C ASP A 172 0.06 17.71 -16.38
N ASN A 173 -1.17 17.43 -15.97
CA ASN A 173 -2.09 18.39 -15.37
C ASN A 173 -2.38 18.08 -13.89
N PHE A 174 -1.56 17.25 -13.25
CA PHE A 174 -1.88 16.75 -11.91
C PHE A 174 -2.01 17.86 -10.86
N SER A 175 -1.10 18.83 -10.89
CA SER A 175 -1.13 19.99 -9.99
C SER A 175 -2.32 20.93 -10.25
N SER A 176 -2.84 20.99 -11.48
CA SER A 176 -4.02 21.82 -11.78
C SER A 176 -5.32 21.12 -11.36
N PHE A 177 -5.37 19.79 -11.45
CA PHE A 177 -6.49 18.98 -10.99
C PHE A 177 -6.56 18.90 -9.46
N PHE A 178 -5.41 18.81 -8.79
CA PHE A 178 -5.31 18.56 -7.35
C PHE A 178 -4.32 19.51 -6.65
N PRO A 179 -4.58 20.82 -6.62
CA PRO A 179 -3.61 21.80 -6.12
C PRO A 179 -3.26 21.62 -4.64
N CYS A 180 -4.19 21.15 -3.81
CA CYS A 180 -4.00 20.96 -2.36
C CYS A 180 -3.67 19.51 -1.94
N LEU A 181 -3.36 18.63 -2.90
CA LEU A 181 -3.18 17.21 -2.60
C LEU A 181 -1.94 16.94 -1.76
N SER A 182 -2.15 16.45 -0.54
CA SER A 182 -1.08 16.11 0.40
C SER A 182 -0.70 14.63 0.37
N GLU A 183 -1.63 13.76 0.03
CA GLU A 183 -1.45 12.30 0.01
C GLU A 183 -1.94 11.72 -1.31
N LEU A 184 -1.04 11.02 -2.01
CA LEU A 184 -1.35 10.25 -3.20
C LEU A 184 -0.99 8.78 -2.97
N ILE A 185 -1.97 7.90 -3.14
CA ILE A 185 -1.79 6.46 -3.01
C ILE A 185 -2.28 5.79 -4.30
N LEU A 186 -1.38 5.08 -4.97
CA LEU A 186 -1.64 4.30 -6.18
C LEU A 186 -1.43 2.83 -5.85
N HIS A 187 -2.49 2.03 -5.91
CA HIS A 187 -2.48 0.60 -5.63
C HIS A 187 -2.89 -0.19 -6.87
N PHE A 188 -1.97 -0.96 -7.43
CA PHE A 188 -2.20 -1.87 -8.55
C PHE A 188 -2.78 -1.14 -9.78
N CYS A 189 -2.39 0.12 -10.00
CA CYS A 189 -2.86 0.93 -11.12
C CYS A 189 -2.04 0.68 -12.39
N ASP A 190 -2.73 0.58 -13.52
CA ASP A 190 -2.12 0.47 -14.85
C ASP A 190 -1.87 1.87 -15.45
N GLY A 191 -1.09 1.94 -16.54
CA GLY A 191 -0.78 3.21 -17.21
C GLY A 191 0.40 3.98 -16.61
N LEU A 192 1.17 3.35 -15.73
CA LEU A 192 2.36 3.93 -15.08
C LEU A 192 3.68 3.69 -15.83
N LYS A 193 3.63 3.43 -17.16
CA LYS A 193 4.82 3.12 -17.97
C LYS A 193 5.87 4.23 -17.92
N GLU A 194 5.46 5.47 -18.16
CA GLU A 194 6.33 6.63 -18.06
C GLU A 194 5.47 7.82 -17.63
N PHE A 195 5.78 8.43 -16.48
CA PHE A 195 5.03 9.58 -15.99
C PHE A 195 5.90 10.57 -15.21
N HIS A 196 5.47 11.84 -15.26
CA HIS A 196 6.11 12.96 -14.57
C HIS A 196 5.16 13.54 -13.53
N LEU A 197 5.35 13.18 -12.27
CA LEU A 197 4.59 13.75 -11.16
C LEU A 197 5.25 15.02 -10.68
N LEU A 198 4.71 16.17 -11.10
CA LEU A 198 5.11 17.50 -10.62
C LEU A 198 4.07 18.00 -9.61
N SER A 199 4.44 18.12 -8.34
CA SER A 199 3.55 18.68 -7.31
C SER A 199 4.30 19.24 -6.12
N SER A 200 4.01 20.48 -5.76
CA SER A 200 4.54 21.12 -4.55
C SER A 200 3.73 20.80 -3.28
N SER A 201 2.53 20.23 -3.40
CA SER A 201 1.64 19.97 -2.26
C SER A 201 1.77 18.56 -1.68
N ILE A 202 2.24 17.58 -2.46
CA ILE A 202 2.37 16.19 -2.04
C ILE A 202 3.40 16.05 -0.91
N LYS A 203 2.95 15.48 0.20
CA LYS A 203 3.76 15.12 1.38
C LYS A 203 3.93 13.61 1.53
N ARG A 204 2.95 12.82 1.06
CA ARG A 204 2.98 11.36 1.12
C ARG A 204 2.67 10.78 -0.25
N LEU A 205 3.58 9.96 -0.76
CA LEU A 205 3.39 9.23 -2.01
C LEU A 205 3.56 7.74 -1.77
N THR A 206 2.54 6.95 -2.12
CA THR A 206 2.58 5.49 -2.06
C THR A 206 2.29 4.91 -3.44
N ILE A 207 3.18 4.05 -3.94
CA ILE A 207 3.01 3.33 -5.20
C ILE A 207 3.15 1.84 -4.91
N LYS A 208 2.07 1.07 -5.08
CA LYS A 208 2.09 -0.39 -5.00
C LYS A 208 1.72 -0.97 -6.34
N THR A 209 2.57 -1.81 -6.91
CA THR A 209 2.36 -2.47 -8.20
C THR A 209 1.93 -3.92 -7.98
N ASP A 210 1.32 -4.53 -9.00
CA ASP A 210 1.01 -5.97 -8.93
C ASP A 210 2.30 -6.77 -9.09
N LEU A 211 2.29 -7.99 -8.55
CA LEU A 211 3.33 -8.98 -8.78
C LEU A 211 3.29 -9.51 -10.21
N THR A 212 2.20 -9.36 -10.97
CA THR A 212 2.10 -9.83 -12.37
C THR A 212 2.37 -8.74 -13.40
N ASP A 213 2.54 -7.49 -12.97
CA ASP A 213 2.73 -6.36 -13.87
C ASP A 213 4.13 -6.42 -14.53
N THR A 214 4.14 -6.54 -15.85
CA THR A 214 5.36 -6.62 -16.66
C THR A 214 5.77 -5.28 -17.27
N ASP A 215 5.03 -4.21 -17.00
CA ASP A 215 5.32 -2.91 -17.57
C ASP A 215 6.48 -2.22 -16.84
N ARG A 216 7.45 -1.73 -17.62
CA ARG A 216 8.57 -0.93 -17.10
C ARG A 216 8.02 0.41 -16.62
N ILE A 217 8.01 0.63 -15.31
CA ILE A 217 7.65 1.91 -14.72
C ILE A 217 8.86 2.86 -14.73
N LYS A 218 8.72 3.99 -15.41
CA LYS A 218 9.64 5.14 -15.33
C LYS A 218 8.90 6.32 -14.71
N ALA A 219 9.12 6.53 -13.42
CA ALA A 219 8.46 7.60 -12.67
C ALA A 219 9.43 8.75 -12.37
N PHE A 220 9.22 9.92 -12.96
CA PHE A 220 9.93 11.15 -12.60
C PHE A 220 9.08 11.91 -11.58
N ILE A 221 9.58 12.10 -10.35
CA ILE A 221 8.78 12.61 -9.23
C ILE A 221 9.40 13.89 -8.66
N ASP A 222 8.94 15.05 -9.10
CA ASP A 222 9.33 16.35 -8.53
C ASP A 222 8.32 16.76 -7.46
N THR A 223 8.64 16.42 -6.21
CA THR A 223 7.81 16.72 -5.03
C THR A 223 8.68 17.27 -3.89
N PRO A 224 9.00 18.59 -3.90
CA PRO A 224 10.03 19.15 -3.01
C PRO A 224 9.69 19.05 -1.51
N ASN A 225 8.39 18.96 -1.19
CA ASN A 225 7.85 18.91 0.17
C ASN A 225 7.50 17.48 0.65
N ILE A 226 8.06 16.44 0.00
CA ILE A 226 7.80 15.06 0.38
C ILE A 226 8.34 14.76 1.79
N LEU A 227 7.55 14.06 2.59
CA LEU A 227 7.88 13.59 3.94
C LEU A 227 7.95 12.06 4.02
N TYR A 228 7.19 11.38 3.17
CA TYR A 228 7.10 9.92 3.15
C TYR A 228 6.90 9.40 1.74
N PHE A 229 7.76 8.48 1.32
CA PHE A 229 7.63 7.73 0.08
C PHE A 229 7.53 6.23 0.39
N GLU A 230 6.55 5.55 -0.20
CA GLU A 230 6.44 4.11 -0.16
C GLU A 230 6.35 3.53 -1.56
N TYR A 231 7.18 2.54 -1.85
CA TYR A 231 7.11 1.75 -3.06
C TYR A 231 7.01 0.27 -2.71
N SER A 232 6.06 -0.43 -3.31
CA SER A 232 5.94 -1.89 -3.24
C SER A 232 5.78 -2.47 -4.63
N GLY A 233 6.65 -3.37 -5.07
CA GLY A 233 6.55 -3.94 -6.42
C GLY A 233 7.52 -5.08 -6.68
N SER A 234 7.58 -5.61 -7.89
CA SER A 234 8.39 -6.80 -8.20
C SER A 234 9.45 -6.56 -9.28
N ASP A 235 9.04 -6.66 -10.55
CA ASP A 235 9.92 -6.86 -11.69
C ASP A 235 10.59 -5.59 -12.21
N PHE A 236 10.05 -4.41 -11.88
CA PHE A 236 10.52 -3.12 -12.41
C PHE A 236 10.57 -2.05 -11.34
N LEU A 237 11.75 -1.49 -11.11
CA LEU A 237 11.95 -0.46 -10.10
C LEU A 237 11.84 0.93 -10.73
N PRO A 238 11.08 1.86 -10.12
CA PRO A 238 10.90 3.20 -10.66
C PRO A 238 12.23 3.96 -10.68
N SER A 239 12.51 4.64 -11.79
CA SER A 239 13.65 5.57 -11.90
C SER A 239 13.30 6.92 -11.29
N ILE A 240 13.42 7.05 -9.98
CA ILE A 240 13.01 8.25 -9.26
C ILE A 240 14.10 9.32 -9.28
N LYS A 241 13.70 10.59 -9.27
CA LYS A 241 14.58 11.73 -9.02
C LYS A 241 13.87 12.67 -8.06
N PHE A 242 14.45 12.91 -6.89
CA PHE A 242 13.93 13.89 -5.96
C PHE A 242 14.78 15.15 -5.96
N THR A 243 14.10 16.29 -5.97
CA THR A 243 14.59 17.65 -5.77
C THR A 243 14.08 18.12 -4.40
N THR A 244 14.37 17.37 -3.33
CA THR A 244 13.82 17.71 -2.00
C THR A 244 14.54 18.91 -1.39
N THR A 245 13.77 19.78 -0.74
CA THR A 245 14.27 20.89 0.10
C THR A 245 14.07 20.64 1.60
N SER A 246 13.47 19.50 1.98
CA SER A 246 13.19 19.13 3.37
C SER A 246 14.42 18.51 4.05
N ASN A 247 14.63 18.87 5.32
CA ASN A 247 15.80 18.43 6.10
C ASN A 247 15.73 16.95 6.53
N GLU A 248 14.53 16.33 6.61
CA GLU A 248 14.37 14.91 6.97
C GLU A 248 13.09 14.32 6.34
N TRP A 249 13.19 13.16 5.68
CA TRP A 249 12.06 12.39 5.15
C TRP A 249 12.38 10.89 5.10
N ALA A 250 11.36 10.04 4.97
CA ALA A 250 11.52 8.58 5.03
C ALA A 250 11.06 7.87 3.75
N SER A 251 11.78 6.81 3.38
CA SER A 251 11.46 5.95 2.25
C SER A 251 11.25 4.51 2.69
N HIS A 252 10.12 3.93 2.31
CA HIS A 252 9.78 2.53 2.59
C HIS A 252 9.66 1.75 1.28
N ILE A 253 10.65 0.91 1.01
CA ILE A 253 10.78 0.19 -0.24
C ILE A 253 10.55 -1.30 0.05
N SER A 254 9.58 -1.91 -0.62
CA SER A 254 9.24 -3.33 -0.46
C SER A 254 9.26 -4.02 -1.82
N VAL A 255 10.34 -4.72 -2.14
CA VAL A 255 10.53 -5.25 -3.50
C VAL A 255 10.59 -6.77 -3.52
N TYR A 256 9.92 -7.34 -4.51
CA TYR A 256 9.86 -8.77 -4.77
C TYR A 256 10.76 -9.10 -5.94
N TYR A 257 11.95 -9.59 -5.63
CA TYR A 257 12.85 -10.12 -6.62
C TYR A 257 12.33 -11.50 -7.07
N LYS A 258 11.83 -11.56 -8.30
CA LYS A 258 11.61 -12.82 -8.99
C LYS A 258 12.87 -13.21 -9.73
N LEU A 259 13.17 -14.48 -9.65
CA LEU A 259 14.20 -15.10 -10.46
C LEU A 259 13.79 -15.15 -11.89
N LYS A 260 14.61 -14.51 -12.70
CA LYS A 260 14.56 -14.68 -14.13
C LYS A 260 15.66 -15.65 -14.48
N HIS A 261 15.39 -16.54 -15.44
CA HIS A 261 16.28 -17.62 -15.86
C HIS A 261 17.61 -17.13 -16.49
N SER A 262 17.85 -15.82 -16.59
CA SER A 262 19.04 -15.24 -17.20
C SER A 262 19.79 -14.29 -16.25
N ASP A 263 21.13 -14.42 -16.22
CA ASP A 263 22.02 -13.57 -15.41
C ASP A 263 21.93 -12.08 -15.80
N SER A 264 21.62 -11.79 -17.06
CA SER A 264 21.46 -10.42 -17.58
C SER A 264 20.26 -9.71 -16.95
N ASP A 265 19.15 -10.43 -16.73
CA ASP A 265 17.94 -9.85 -16.14
C ASP A 265 18.11 -9.60 -14.64
N ALA A 266 18.80 -10.50 -13.94
CA ALA A 266 19.19 -10.32 -12.54
C ALA A 266 20.05 -9.06 -12.36
N MET A 267 21.05 -8.89 -13.23
CA MET A 267 21.95 -7.74 -13.21
C MET A 267 21.22 -6.41 -13.42
N SER A 268 20.32 -6.37 -14.42
CA SER A 268 19.53 -5.18 -14.73
C SER A 268 18.68 -4.75 -13.53
N TRP A 269 18.08 -5.71 -12.82
CA TRP A 269 17.27 -5.44 -11.64
C TRP A 269 18.09 -4.86 -10.49
N PHE A 270 19.25 -5.45 -10.16
CA PHE A 270 20.13 -4.91 -9.11
C PHE A 270 20.68 -3.51 -9.44
N LEU A 271 20.97 -3.24 -10.72
CA LEU A 271 21.37 -1.91 -11.17
C LEU A 271 20.24 -0.89 -10.97
N GLN A 272 19.01 -1.25 -11.33
CA GLN A 272 17.84 -0.40 -11.11
C GLN A 272 17.59 -0.15 -9.62
N LEU A 273 17.76 -1.16 -8.77
CA LEU A 273 17.66 -1.01 -7.32
C LEU A 273 18.69 -0.03 -6.79
N ASN A 274 19.94 -0.18 -7.19
CA ASN A 274 21.00 0.72 -6.79
C ASN A 274 20.72 2.17 -7.24
N ASN A 275 20.24 2.36 -8.47
CA ASN A 275 19.88 3.70 -8.97
C ASN A 275 18.74 4.32 -8.18
N MET A 276 17.70 3.54 -7.85
CA MET A 276 16.60 3.99 -7.01
C MET A 276 17.10 4.34 -5.60
N LEU A 277 17.91 3.49 -4.96
CA LEU A 277 18.48 3.77 -3.64
C LEU A 277 19.36 5.02 -3.63
N LYS A 278 20.14 5.27 -4.69
CA LYS A 278 20.91 6.51 -4.86
C LYS A 278 20.00 7.73 -4.92
N ALA A 279 18.90 7.65 -5.67
CA ALA A 279 17.91 8.72 -5.74
C ALA A 279 17.22 8.98 -4.38
N LEU A 280 17.15 7.97 -3.51
CA LEU A 280 16.57 8.05 -2.17
C LEU A 280 17.60 8.34 -1.08
N SER A 281 18.87 8.54 -1.41
CA SER A 281 19.99 8.64 -0.45
C SER A 281 19.86 9.79 0.56
N GLN A 282 19.03 10.79 0.26
CA GLN A 282 18.72 11.91 1.17
C GLN A 282 17.62 11.56 2.20
N SER A 283 17.06 10.34 2.17
CA SER A 283 16.00 9.89 3.06
C SER A 283 16.45 8.80 4.03
N HIS A 284 15.68 8.61 5.10
CA HIS A 284 15.74 7.42 5.95
C HIS A 284 15.15 6.21 5.21
N ILE A 285 16.01 5.41 4.59
CA ILE A 285 15.59 4.26 3.76
C ILE A 285 15.37 3.01 4.63
N THR A 286 14.14 2.51 4.60
CA THR A 286 13.76 1.15 5.01
C THR A 286 13.54 0.30 3.77
N LEU A 287 14.36 -0.74 3.59
CA LEU A 287 14.26 -1.67 2.47
C LEU A 287 13.81 -3.05 2.96
N LYS A 288 12.70 -3.56 2.41
CA LYS A 288 12.20 -4.93 2.57
C LYS A 288 12.39 -5.66 1.25
N LEU A 289 13.12 -6.77 1.30
CA LEU A 289 13.39 -7.60 0.13
C LEU A 289 12.70 -8.95 0.30
N HIS A 290 11.93 -9.30 -0.71
CA HIS A 290 11.34 -10.61 -0.88
C HIS A 290 12.06 -11.31 -2.02
N ILE A 291 12.74 -12.40 -1.73
CA ILE A 291 13.60 -13.12 -2.69
C ILE A 291 12.95 -14.47 -2.98
N ASN A 292 12.78 -14.78 -4.26
CA ASN A 292 12.94 -16.15 -4.77
C ASN A 292 14.37 -16.26 -5.38
N ASP A 293 15.02 -17.43 -5.28
CA ASP A 293 16.46 -17.85 -5.48
C ASP A 293 17.19 -17.97 -6.84
N SER A 294 18.37 -17.31 -7.01
CA SER A 294 19.46 -17.35 -8.06
C SER A 294 19.69 -16.09 -8.94
N TYR A 295 20.88 -15.55 -9.28
CA TYR A 295 22.30 -15.54 -8.86
C TYR A 295 22.88 -14.15 -9.31
N GLY A 296 24.08 -13.77 -8.85
CA GLY A 296 24.58 -12.38 -8.77
C GLY A 296 25.05 -11.67 -10.05
N SER A 297 25.29 -10.34 -9.98
CA SER A 297 26.64 -9.77 -9.74
C SER A 297 26.70 -8.21 -9.82
N PHE A 298 27.87 -7.59 -10.01
CA PHE A 298 28.45 -6.49 -9.22
C PHE A 298 28.06 -4.99 -9.49
N TYR A 299 27.68 -4.19 -8.47
CA TYR A 299 27.71 -2.69 -8.48
C TYR A 299 28.00 -1.99 -7.12
N LYS A 300 28.33 -0.69 -7.18
CA LYS A 300 28.83 0.21 -6.11
C LYS A 300 27.70 0.75 -5.19
N PRO A 301 27.90 0.90 -3.87
CA PRO A 301 26.79 0.84 -2.90
C PRO A 301 26.30 2.16 -2.30
N VAL A 302 25.13 2.10 -1.65
CA VAL A 302 24.44 3.15 -0.88
C VAL A 302 24.13 2.61 0.51
N VAL A 303 24.22 3.44 1.55
CA VAL A 303 23.90 3.03 2.94
C VAL A 303 22.39 3.05 3.16
N VAL A 304 21.84 1.93 3.60
CA VAL A 304 20.43 1.75 3.99
C VAL A 304 20.35 1.66 5.52
N GLU A 305 19.37 2.34 6.13
CA GLU A 305 19.26 2.37 7.59
C GLU A 305 18.77 1.02 8.14
N HIS A 306 17.70 0.47 7.54
CA HIS A 306 17.15 -0.83 7.91
C HIS A 306 16.94 -1.72 6.68
N LEU A 307 17.55 -2.91 6.67
CA LEU A 307 17.34 -3.94 5.65
C LEU A 307 16.63 -5.15 6.25
N LYS A 308 15.40 -5.40 5.84
CA LYS A 308 14.65 -6.60 6.23
C LYS A 308 14.63 -7.60 5.08
N LEU A 309 15.12 -8.81 5.32
CA LEU A 309 15.07 -9.92 4.38
C LEU A 309 13.90 -10.85 4.76
N SER A 310 12.96 -11.09 3.84
CA SER A 310 11.83 -12.00 4.06
C SER A 310 11.55 -12.86 2.83
N GLY A 311 12.03 -14.11 2.83
CA GLY A 311 11.73 -15.10 1.79
C GLY A 311 10.39 -15.80 2.02
N CYS A 312 9.67 -16.11 0.93
CA CYS A 312 8.48 -16.96 0.93
C CYS A 312 8.87 -18.28 0.27
N PHE A 313 8.87 -19.39 1.02
CA PHE A 313 9.28 -20.70 0.52
C PHE A 313 8.08 -21.41 -0.11
N SER A 314 8.23 -21.91 -1.33
CA SER A 314 7.23 -22.78 -1.95
C SER A 314 7.24 -24.15 -1.29
N SER A 315 6.06 -24.77 -1.23
CA SER A 315 5.84 -26.15 -0.77
C SER A 315 6.29 -27.16 -1.83
N SER A 316 7.51 -27.03 -2.37
CA SER A 316 8.04 -28.05 -3.28
C SER A 316 8.46 -29.27 -2.48
N SER A 317 8.08 -30.45 -2.96
CA SER A 317 8.42 -31.76 -2.39
C SER A 317 9.86 -32.18 -2.68
N ASP A 318 10.71 -31.27 -3.17
CA ASP A 318 12.10 -31.55 -3.53
C ASP A 318 13.07 -31.06 -2.44
N PRO A 319 13.60 -31.96 -1.60
CA PRO A 319 14.43 -31.60 -0.45
C PRO A 319 15.78 -30.94 -0.83
N ALA A 320 16.18 -30.95 -2.10
CA ALA A 320 17.39 -30.28 -2.58
C ALA A 320 17.19 -28.78 -2.86
N ILE A 321 15.95 -28.33 -3.08
CA ILE A 321 15.62 -26.94 -3.47
C ILE A 321 15.12 -26.11 -2.27
N VAL A 322 14.87 -26.76 -1.12
CA VAL A 322 14.21 -26.14 0.05
C VAL A 322 15.17 -25.38 0.98
N ASN A 323 16.49 -25.35 0.73
CA ASN A 323 17.42 -24.86 1.73
C ASN A 323 18.40 -23.79 1.22
N CYS A 324 18.36 -22.68 1.94
CA CYS A 324 19.34 -21.59 2.04
C CYS A 324 19.11 -20.43 1.08
N PHE A 325 18.96 -19.24 1.66
CA PHE A 325 19.43 -18.02 1.03
C PHE A 325 20.77 -18.29 0.35
N ASP A 326 20.84 -18.20 -0.96
CA ASP A 326 22.11 -18.30 -1.68
C ASP A 326 23.07 -17.22 -1.14
N PRO A 327 24.23 -17.61 -0.58
CA PRO A 327 25.24 -16.68 -0.09
C PRO A 327 25.62 -15.60 -1.11
N ALA A 328 25.60 -15.92 -2.41
CA ALA A 328 25.90 -14.94 -3.45
C ALA A 328 24.83 -13.84 -3.53
N ILE A 329 23.55 -14.17 -3.36
CA ILE A 329 22.45 -13.19 -3.31
C ILE A 329 22.53 -12.35 -2.04
N VAL A 330 22.75 -12.96 -0.88
CA VAL A 330 22.91 -12.23 0.39
C VAL A 330 24.10 -11.27 0.30
N ASN A 331 25.21 -11.72 -0.27
CA ASN A 331 26.38 -10.87 -0.52
C ASN A 331 26.05 -9.72 -1.46
N CYS A 332 25.26 -9.94 -2.51
CA CYS A 332 24.80 -8.86 -3.38
C CYS A 332 24.01 -7.81 -2.60
N PHE A 333 23.09 -8.23 -1.72
CA PHE A 333 22.29 -7.31 -0.92
C PHE A 333 23.09 -6.57 0.15
N LEU A 334 23.91 -7.26 0.93
CA LEU A 334 24.79 -6.64 1.94
C LEU A 334 25.72 -5.63 1.29
N ARG A 335 26.26 -6.00 0.12
CA ARG A 335 27.10 -5.12 -0.66
C ARG A 335 26.32 -3.89 -1.14
N ILE A 336 25.18 -4.04 -1.82
CA ILE A 336 24.45 -2.92 -2.43
C ILE A 336 23.87 -1.98 -1.37
N CYS A 337 23.30 -2.55 -0.31
CA CYS A 337 22.49 -1.81 0.65
C CYS A 337 23.28 -1.32 1.85
N ARG A 338 24.48 -1.86 2.13
CA ARG A 338 25.27 -1.58 3.34
C ARG A 338 24.42 -1.29 4.58
N PRO A 339 23.55 -2.23 4.98
CA PRO A 339 22.57 -1.97 6.01
C PRO A 339 23.24 -1.67 7.33
N ARG A 340 22.73 -0.70 8.11
CA ARG A 340 23.14 -0.53 9.51
C ARG A 340 22.49 -1.57 10.42
N TYR A 341 21.24 -1.93 10.12
CA TYR A 341 20.46 -2.88 10.90
C TYR A 341 19.80 -3.92 9.99
N ILE A 342 19.92 -5.19 10.35
CA ILE A 342 19.23 -6.32 9.71
C ILE A 342 18.35 -7.02 10.76
N PRO A 343 17.09 -6.58 10.95
CA PRO A 343 16.17 -7.27 11.83
C PRO A 343 15.76 -8.62 11.25
N MET A 344 15.85 -9.68 12.06
CA MET A 344 15.36 -11.01 11.74
C MET A 344 13.88 -11.12 12.08
N ASP A 345 13.04 -11.39 11.08
CA ASP A 345 11.63 -11.66 11.29
C ASP A 345 11.44 -13.04 11.95
N MET A 346 10.50 -13.15 12.90
CA MET A 346 10.16 -14.37 13.62
C MET A 346 9.13 -15.25 12.89
N TYR A 347 8.48 -14.76 11.82
CA TYR A 347 7.49 -15.54 11.03
C TYR A 347 8.12 -16.28 9.83
N GLY A 348 7.88 -17.60 9.64
CA GLY A 348 8.46 -18.45 8.57
C GLY A 348 9.35 -19.60 9.05
N ASP A 349 9.99 -20.34 8.12
CA ASP A 349 10.83 -21.52 8.41
C ASP A 349 12.05 -21.17 9.29
N VAL A 350 12.21 -21.90 10.40
CA VAL A 350 13.27 -21.72 11.39
C VAL A 350 14.64 -22.14 10.83
N ARG A 351 14.71 -23.15 9.96
CA ARG A 351 15.99 -23.68 9.46
C ARG A 351 16.68 -22.69 8.52
N ALA A 352 15.96 -22.13 7.56
CA ALA A 352 16.49 -21.11 6.65
C ALA A 352 16.98 -19.86 7.39
N LYS A 353 16.29 -19.46 8.47
CA LYS A 353 16.70 -18.35 9.33
C LYS A 353 17.97 -18.66 10.12
N CYS A 354 18.09 -19.88 10.66
CA CYS A 354 19.32 -20.32 11.31
C CYS A 354 20.50 -20.23 10.34
N ASN A 355 20.32 -20.67 9.09
CA ASN A 355 21.37 -20.63 8.08
C ASN A 355 21.76 -19.19 7.71
N LEU A 356 20.79 -18.30 7.50
CA LEU A 356 21.07 -16.88 7.23
C LEU A 356 21.73 -16.19 8.43
N ALA A 357 21.25 -16.47 9.64
CA ALA A 357 21.79 -15.90 10.88
C ALA A 357 23.23 -16.38 11.14
N GLU A 358 23.49 -17.67 10.93
CA GLU A 358 24.82 -18.26 11.03
C GLU A 358 25.75 -17.69 9.96
N TYR A 359 25.29 -17.56 8.71
CA TYR A 359 26.03 -16.94 7.63
C TYR A 359 26.44 -15.49 7.96
N ILE A 360 25.48 -14.63 8.32
CA ILE A 360 25.74 -13.22 8.66
C ILE A 360 26.69 -13.12 9.86
N SER A 361 26.53 -13.98 10.87
CA SER A 361 27.39 -13.98 12.06
C SER A 361 28.83 -14.40 11.80
N LYS A 362 29.07 -15.14 10.71
CA LYS A 362 30.39 -15.62 10.27
C LYS A 362 31.03 -14.70 9.21
N LEU A 363 30.43 -13.56 8.90
CA LEU A 363 31.04 -12.58 8.00
C LEU A 363 32.27 -11.99 8.68
N ILE A 364 33.45 -12.53 8.32
CA ILE A 364 34.75 -12.05 8.78
C ILE A 364 35.34 -11.15 7.67
N PRO A 365 35.78 -9.92 8.00
CA PRO A 365 36.30 -8.95 7.02
C PRO A 365 37.46 -9.45 6.13
N ASP A 366 38.21 -10.46 6.57
CA ASP A 366 39.50 -10.86 5.96
C ASP A 366 39.60 -12.30 5.41
N GLU A 367 38.63 -13.20 5.62
CA GLU A 367 38.79 -14.64 5.28
C GLU A 367 38.01 -15.16 4.06
N THR A 368 37.02 -14.41 3.55
CA THR A 368 35.99 -14.99 2.65
C THR A 368 36.13 -14.63 1.17
N GLY A 369 37.25 -14.02 0.75
CA GLY A 369 37.53 -13.67 -0.65
C GLY A 369 36.57 -12.65 -1.28
N CYS A 370 35.60 -12.13 -0.53
CA CYS A 370 34.64 -11.13 -1.00
C CYS A 370 35.19 -9.72 -0.77
N PHE A 371 35.67 -9.08 -1.84
CA PHE A 371 36.34 -7.77 -1.81
C PHE A 371 35.58 -6.65 -1.06
N TRP A 372 34.24 -6.69 -1.03
CA TRP A 372 33.43 -5.67 -0.34
C TRP A 372 33.46 -5.78 1.19
N LEU A 373 33.86 -6.93 1.75
CA LEU A 373 33.96 -7.13 3.20
C LEU A 373 35.09 -6.32 3.83
N GLN A 374 36.05 -5.86 3.03
CA GLN A 374 37.07 -4.92 3.48
C GLN A 374 36.48 -3.59 3.97
N ASP A 375 35.26 -3.25 3.53
CA ASP A 375 34.51 -2.07 3.96
C ASP A 375 33.61 -2.33 5.18
N LEU A 376 33.48 -3.57 5.64
CA LEU A 376 32.70 -3.94 6.82
C LEU A 376 33.64 -3.98 8.03
N GLU A 377 33.43 -3.10 9.01
CA GLU A 377 34.28 -3.01 10.20
C GLU A 377 33.85 -4.00 11.28
N GLU A 378 32.54 -4.11 11.51
CA GLU A 378 32.00 -4.88 12.62
C GLU A 378 30.61 -5.43 12.32
N VAL A 379 30.33 -6.64 12.80
CA VAL A 379 28.99 -7.23 12.86
C VAL A 379 28.67 -7.59 14.30
N ARG A 380 27.69 -6.93 14.91
CA ARG A 380 27.16 -7.25 16.25
C ARG A 380 25.82 -7.94 16.14
N THR A 381 25.61 -8.96 16.96
CA THR A 381 24.29 -9.60 17.10
C THR A 381 23.60 -9.11 18.37
N GLU A 382 22.45 -8.46 18.19
CA GLU A 382 21.63 -7.88 19.26
C GLU A 382 20.31 -8.65 19.38
N VAL A 383 19.80 -8.74 20.61
CA VAL A 383 18.50 -9.34 20.94
C VAL A 383 17.67 -8.31 21.69
N TRP A 384 16.38 -8.22 21.35
CA TRP A 384 15.46 -7.32 22.02
C TRP A 384 15.18 -7.78 23.46
N ASN A 385 15.59 -6.97 24.42
CA ASN A 385 15.31 -7.21 25.83
C ASN A 385 13.95 -6.61 26.18
N LYS A 386 12.92 -7.47 26.26
CA LYS A 386 11.55 -7.04 26.62
C LYS A 386 11.45 -6.34 27.98
N LYS A 387 12.33 -6.64 28.94
CA LYS A 387 12.28 -6.04 30.29
C LYS A 387 12.85 -4.63 30.33
N ALA A 388 13.90 -4.38 29.54
CA ALA A 388 14.57 -3.09 29.47
C ALA A 388 14.10 -2.22 28.29
N ASN A 389 13.27 -2.77 27.39
CA ASN A 389 12.76 -2.12 26.19
C ASN A 389 13.87 -1.57 25.29
N GLU A 390 14.96 -2.34 25.16
CA GLU A 390 16.17 -1.96 24.42
C GLU A 390 16.81 -3.15 23.72
N TRP A 391 17.64 -2.88 22.72
CA TRP A 391 18.52 -3.86 22.09
C TRP A 391 19.74 -4.11 22.97
N SER A 392 20.10 -5.38 23.16
CA SER A 392 21.27 -5.77 23.97
C SER A 392 22.06 -6.88 23.30
N CYS A 393 23.37 -6.95 23.53
CA CYS A 393 24.22 -8.02 22.98
C CYS A 393 23.71 -9.40 23.38
N ILE A 394 23.75 -10.35 22.44
CA ILE A 394 23.33 -11.72 22.69
C ILE A 394 24.18 -12.38 23.80
N LYS A 395 23.53 -12.81 24.89
CA LYS A 395 24.17 -13.59 25.96
C LYS A 395 23.97 -15.09 25.68
N GLY A 396 24.65 -15.62 24.66
CA GLY A 396 24.55 -17.03 24.26
C GLY A 396 24.67 -17.25 22.75
N THR A 397 24.31 -18.44 22.26
CA THR A 397 24.33 -18.73 20.82
C THR A 397 23.11 -18.16 20.12
N ILE A 398 23.28 -17.75 18.86
CA ILE A 398 22.20 -17.31 17.98
C ILE A 398 21.09 -18.35 17.89
N LEU A 399 21.46 -19.64 17.86
CA LEU A 399 20.52 -20.77 17.87
C LEU A 399 19.60 -20.77 19.10
N HIS A 400 20.13 -20.45 20.28
CA HIS A 400 19.32 -20.36 21.50
C HIS A 400 18.31 -19.21 21.44
N ALA A 401 18.73 -18.03 20.97
CA ALA A 401 17.85 -16.88 20.82
C ALA A 401 16.74 -17.12 19.78
N LEU A 402 17.07 -17.77 18.66
CA LEU A 402 16.11 -18.16 17.62
C LEU A 402 15.09 -19.17 18.16
N ARG A 403 15.53 -20.23 18.86
CA ARG A 403 14.64 -21.23 19.48
C ARG A 403 13.71 -20.61 20.54
N SER A 404 14.20 -19.58 21.24
CA SER A 404 13.45 -18.87 22.28
C SER A 404 12.51 -17.79 21.72
N LYS A 405 12.37 -17.68 20.39
CA LYS A 405 11.54 -16.67 19.71
C LYS A 405 11.83 -15.23 20.16
N GLN A 406 13.10 -14.91 20.40
CA GLN A 406 13.51 -13.55 20.72
C GLN A 406 13.75 -12.76 19.43
N GLN A 407 13.32 -11.50 19.37
CA GLN A 407 13.65 -10.65 18.21
C GLN A 407 15.16 -10.43 18.14
N ILE A 408 15.78 -10.76 17.01
CA ILE A 408 17.21 -10.64 16.76
C ILE A 408 17.42 -9.57 15.70
N CYS A 409 18.48 -8.79 15.86
CA CYS A 409 18.94 -7.81 14.88
C CYS A 409 20.45 -7.93 14.73
N PHE A 410 20.94 -7.90 13.49
CA PHE A 410 22.37 -7.71 13.24
C PHE A 410 22.63 -6.23 13.03
N ARG A 411 23.54 -5.65 13.82
CA ARG A 411 24.05 -4.30 13.63
C ARG A 411 25.38 -4.38 12.89
N LEU A 412 25.48 -3.71 11.75
CA LEU A 412 26.68 -3.70 10.92
C LEU A 412 27.27 -2.29 10.89
N THR A 413 28.58 -2.19 11.08
CA THR A 413 29.36 -0.94 10.98
C THR A 413 30.19 -0.99 9.72
N TRP A 414 30.09 0.04 8.88
CA TRP A 414 30.77 0.11 7.59
C TRP A 414 31.77 1.26 7.60
N LYS A 415 32.94 1.07 6.98
CA LYS A 415 33.91 2.14 6.72
C LYS A 415 33.23 3.24 5.93
N GLU A 416 33.20 4.45 6.48
CA GLU A 416 32.79 5.62 5.71
C GLU A 416 33.86 5.89 4.64
N GLN A 417 33.51 5.71 3.37
CA GLN A 417 34.29 6.39 2.35
C GLN A 417 33.98 7.87 2.49
N LEU A 418 34.94 8.63 3.04
CA LEU A 418 35.04 10.07 2.85
C LEU A 418 34.79 10.36 1.37
N SER A 419 33.56 10.76 1.04
CA SER A 419 33.28 11.40 -0.23
C SER A 419 34.07 12.70 -0.21
N LYS A 420 35.28 12.67 -0.75
CA LYS A 420 35.94 13.88 -1.24
C LYS A 420 35.05 14.42 -2.34
N PHE A 421 34.08 15.23 -1.96
CA PHE A 421 33.45 16.19 -2.85
C PHE A 421 34.47 17.31 -3.03
N THR A 422 35.12 17.30 -4.18
CA THR A 422 35.56 18.52 -4.89
C THR A 422 34.77 18.58 -6.17
#